data_AF-A0A7J3W5M7-F1
#
_entry.id   AF-A0A7J3W5M7-F1
#
_cell.length_a   1.000
_cell.length_b   1.000
_cell.length_c   1.000
_cell.angle_alpha   90.00
_cell.angle_beta   90.00
_cell.angle_gamma   90.00
#
_symmetry.space_group_name_H-M   'P 1'
#
loop_
_entity.id
_entity.type
_entity.pdbx_description
1 polymer ?
#
loop_
_entity_poly.entity_id
_entity_poly.type
_entity_poly.pdbx_seq_one_letter_code
_entity_poly.pdbx_strand_id
1 'polypeptide(L)' 'MFADCLVVSKDFSSNWVIEIKERLNYEAIGQVIVYKDLLEEDYPWLGSLKMGIACLYGDNRLEPTCEKYGIEVFALRKF' A
#
# COMPACT_ATOMS: atom_id res chain seq x y z
N MET A 1 -3.31 -14.18 -5.13
CA MET A 1 -3.66 -12.86 -4.56
C MET A 1 -3.61 -11.82 -5.67
N PHE A 2 -4.50 -10.82 -5.66
CA PHE A 2 -4.47 -9.72 -6.63
C PHE A 2 -4.32 -8.41 -5.86
N ALA A 3 -3.13 -7.82 -5.89
CA ALA A 3 -2.89 -6.44 -5.47
C ALA A 3 -2.94 -5.54 -6.71
N ASP A 4 -3.38 -4.29 -6.56
CA ASP A 4 -3.47 -3.37 -7.69
C ASP A 4 -2.10 -3.04 -8.28
N CYS A 5 -1.09 -2.86 -7.43
CA CYS A 5 0.27 -2.56 -7.85
C CYS A 5 1.32 -3.16 -6.91
N LEU A 6 2.31 -3.83 -7.50
CA LEU A 6 3.54 -4.27 -6.83
C LEU A 6 4.72 -3.56 -7.50
N VAL A 7 5.46 -2.77 -6.72
CA VAL A 7 6.67 -2.08 -7.19
C VAL A 7 7.88 -2.80 -6.65
N VAL A 8 8.77 -3.25 -7.53
CA VAL A 8 9.99 -3.97 -7.17
C VAL A 8 11.21 -3.15 -7.61
N SER A 9 12.07 -2.76 -6.66
CA SER A 9 13.32 -2.08 -6.98
C SER A 9 14.34 -3.07 -7.53
N LYS A 10 15.26 -2.60 -8.38
CA LYS A 10 16.26 -3.48 -9.04
C LYS A 10 17.16 -4.24 -8.05
N ASP A 11 17.38 -3.66 -6.88
CA ASP A 11 18.18 -4.19 -5.78
C ASP A 11 17.32 -4.81 -4.66
N PHE A 12 15.99 -4.87 -4.85
CA PHE A 12 15.00 -5.32 -3.87
C PHE A 12 15.02 -4.58 -2.52
N SER A 13 15.70 -3.43 -2.43
CA SER A 13 15.84 -2.67 -1.18
C SER A 13 14.62 -1.81 -0.82
N SER A 14 13.74 -1.53 -1.79
CA SER A 14 12.57 -0.67 -1.58
C SER A 14 11.38 -1.12 -2.40
N ASN A 15 10.85 -2.28 -2.04
CA ASN A 15 9.67 -2.87 -2.66
C ASN A 15 8.39 -2.35 -1.98
N TRP A 16 7.31 -2.22 -2.76
CA TRP A 16 6.03 -1.67 -2.28
C TRP A 16 4.87 -2.53 -2.75
N VAL A 17 3.88 -2.70 -1.88
CA VAL A 17 2.52 -3.06 -2.26
C VAL A 17 1.65 -1.83 -2.16
N ILE A 18 0.93 -1.52 -3.24
CA ILE A 18 0.10 -0.31 -3.35
C ILE A 18 -1.32 -0.69 -3.77
N GLU A 19 -2.30 -0.32 -2.96
CA GLU A 19 -3.73 -0.40 -3.32
C GLU A 19 -4.20 0.95 -3.89
N ILE A 20 -4.98 0.90 -4.97
CA ILE A 20 -5.47 2.10 -5.66
C ILE A 20 -6.98 2.21 -5.49
N LYS A 21 -7.44 3.29 -4.85
CA LYS A 21 -8.88 3.57 -4.69
C LYS A 21 -9.22 4.97 -5.15
N GLU A 22 -10.48 5.23 -5.48
CA GLU A 22 -10.93 6.61 -5.68
C GLU A 22 -10.85 7.42 -4.38
N ARG A 23 -11.22 6.82 -3.24
CA ARG A 23 -11.16 7.45 -1.92
C ARG A 23 -10.37 6.59 -0.94
N LEU A 24 -9.63 7.23 -0.03
CA LEU A 24 -9.08 6.54 1.13
C LEU A 24 -10.23 5.94 1.95
N ASN A 25 -10.16 4.64 2.24
CA ASN A 25 -11.19 3.93 3.00
C ASN A 25 -10.58 2.80 3.85
N TYR A 26 -11.40 2.25 4.76
CA TYR A 26 -10.98 1.17 5.67
C TYR A 26 -10.65 -0.14 4.94
N GLU A 27 -11.26 -0.40 3.78
CA GLU A 27 -10.95 -1.57 2.96
C GLU A 27 -9.52 -1.51 2.44
N ALA A 28 -9.10 -0.39 1.85
CA ALA A 28 -7.74 -0.22 1.34
C ALA A 28 -6.69 -0.39 2.43
N ILE A 29 -6.95 0.11 3.64
CA ILE A 29 -6.07 -0.08 4.81
C ILE A 29 -5.95 -1.57 5.15
N GLY A 30 -7.06 -2.29 5.24
CA GLY A 30 -7.05 -3.72 5.50
C GLY A 30 -6.34 -4.52 4.41
N GLN A 31 -6.61 -4.17 3.15
CA GLN A 31 -6.02 -4.82 1.98
C GLN A 31 -4.49 -4.71 1.99
N VAL A 32 -3.92 -3.52 2.14
CA VAL A 32 -2.46 -3.36 2.08
C VAL A 32 -1.72 -4.05 3.23
N ILE A 33 -2.34 -4.12 4.42
CA ILE A 33 -1.80 -4.88 5.56
C ILE A 33 -1.76 -6.37 5.23
N VAL A 34 -2.88 -6.94 4.79
CA VAL A 34 -2.98 -8.37 4.48
C VAL A 34 -2.10 -8.73 3.28
N TYR A 35 -2.05 -7.88 2.26
CA TYR A 35 -1.23 -8.14 1.08
C TYR A 35 0.25 -8.11 1.40
N LYS A 36 0.71 -7.20 2.28
CA LYS A 36 2.09 -7.21 2.76
C LYS A 36 2.42 -8.58 3.35
N ASP A 37 1.65 -9.02 4.34
CA ASP A 37 1.93 -10.26 5.08
C ASP A 37 1.99 -11.47 4.15
N LEU A 38 0.99 -11.62 3.28
CA LEU A 38 0.91 -12.75 2.38
C LEU A 38 1.99 -12.71 1.28
N LEU A 39 2.37 -11.52 0.77
CA LEU A 39 3.43 -11.41 -0.24
C LEU A 39 4.81 -11.65 0.36
N GLU A 40 5.06 -11.22 1.59
CA GLU A 40 6.31 -11.53 2.32
C GLU A 40 6.42 -13.03 2.61
N GLU A 41 5.30 -13.71 2.89
CA GLU A 41 5.26 -15.17 3.07
C GLU A 41 5.46 -15.94 1.75
N ASP A 42 4.69 -15.60 0.72
CA ASP A 42 4.72 -16.29 -0.57
C ASP A 42 6.02 -16.02 -1.35
N TYR A 43 6.62 -14.84 -1.17
CA TYR A 43 7.79 -14.38 -1.91
C TYR A 43 8.88 -13.79 -1.00
N PRO A 44 9.56 -14.61 -0.17
CA PRO A 44 10.52 -14.10 0.81
C PRO A 44 11.70 -13.32 0.22
N TRP A 45 12.03 -13.54 -1.07
CA TRP A 45 13.09 -12.81 -1.77
C TRP A 45 12.76 -11.34 -2.03
N LEU A 46 11.49 -10.93 -1.91
CA LEU A 46 11.10 -9.52 -1.96
C LEU A 46 11.54 -8.76 -0.69
N GLY A 47 11.98 -9.46 0.36
CA GLY A 47 12.28 -8.84 1.64
C GLY A 47 11.05 -8.14 2.21
N SER A 48 11.27 -7.15 3.09
CA SER A 48 10.13 -6.43 3.66
C SER A 48 9.53 -5.43 2.68
N LEU A 49 8.21 -5.49 2.52
CA LEU A 49 7.44 -4.59 1.67
C LEU A 49 6.99 -3.35 2.45
N LYS A 50 7.09 -2.21 1.77
CA LYS A 50 6.43 -0.97 2.19
C LYS A 50 4.96 -0.99 1.75
N MET A 51 4.09 -0.33 2.51
CA MET A 51 2.66 -0.26 2.21
C MET A 51 2.31 1.13 1.69
N GLY A 52 1.52 1.17 0.62
CA GLY A 52 1.02 2.41 0.04
C GLY A 52 -0.46 2.34 -0.30
N ILE A 53 -1.17 3.47 -0.18
CA ILE A 53 -2.51 3.64 -0.74
C ILE A 53 -2.46 4.84 -1.67
N ALA A 54 -2.82 4.64 -2.94
CA ALA A 54 -2.98 5.74 -3.88
C ALA A 54 -4.46 6.09 -4.04
N CYS A 55 -4.82 7.36 -3.81
CA CYS A 55 -6.21 7.79 -3.92
C CYS A 55 -6.40 9.22 -4.42
N LEU A 56 -7.55 9.48 -5.06
CA LEU A 56 -7.93 10.81 -5.55
C LEU A 56 -8.44 11.71 -4.43
N TYR A 57 -9.14 11.13 -3.45
CA TYR A 57 -9.66 11.85 -2.30
C TYR A 57 -9.17 11.20 -1.00
N GLY A 58 -8.39 11.94 -0.21
CA GLY A 58 -7.96 11.53 1.13
C GLY A 58 -9.09 11.55 2.15
N ASP A 59 -8.78 11.08 3.37
CA ASP A 59 -9.68 11.13 4.53
C ASP A 59 -8.87 11.43 5.79
N ASN A 60 -8.98 12.68 6.28
CA ASN A 60 -8.27 13.16 7.47
C ASN A 60 -8.56 12.34 8.74
N ARG A 61 -9.64 11.55 8.78
CA ARG A 61 -9.97 10.68 9.91
C ARG A 61 -9.24 9.34 9.83
N LEU A 62 -8.84 8.92 8.63
CA LEU A 62 -8.16 7.65 8.37
C LEU A 62 -6.64 7.81 8.21
N GLU A 63 -6.16 8.97 7.79
CA GLU A 63 -4.73 9.27 7.67
C GLU A 63 -3.92 8.99 8.96
N PRO A 64 -4.40 9.34 10.19
CA PRO A 64 -3.70 8.96 11.42
C PRO A 64 -3.58 7.45 11.63
N THR A 65 -4.54 6.68 11.12
CA THR A 65 -4.47 5.21 11.13
C THR A 65 -3.41 4.73 10.14
N CYS A 66 -3.36 5.32 8.95
CA CYS A 66 -2.34 5.00 7.95
C CYS A 66 -0.92 5.25 8.51
N GLU A 67 -0.70 6.41 9.13
CA GLU A 67 0.58 6.75 9.77
C GLU A 67 0.96 5.74 10.87
N LYS A 68 0.02 5.39 11.75
CA LYS A 68 0.23 4.40 12.82
C LYS A 68 0.73 3.04 12.29
N TYR A 69 0.23 2.61 11.13
CA TYR A 69 0.61 1.34 10.52
C TYR A 69 1.76 1.47 9.51
N GLY A 70 2.32 2.65 9.31
CA GLY A 70 3.39 2.87 8.33
C GLY A 70 2.92 2.75 6.88
N ILE A 71 1.69 3.14 6.60
CA ILE A 71 1.08 3.18 5.26
C ILE A 71 1.25 4.59 4.68
N GLU A 72 1.95 4.70 3.55
CA GLU A 72 2.11 5.96 2.83
C GLU A 72 0.87 6.25 1.97
N VAL A 73 0.32 7.46 2.05
CA VAL A 73 -0.84 7.88 1.24
C VAL A 73 -0.37 8.75 0.07
N PHE A 74 -0.58 8.27 -1.16
CA PHE A 74 -0.23 8.96 -2.39
C PHE A 74 -1.46 9.65 -3.00
N ALA A 75 -1.47 10.99 -3.02
CA ALA A 75 -2.55 11.76 -3.63
C ALA A 75 -2.46 11.73 -5.17
N LEU A 76 -3.48 11.17 -5.81
CA LEU A 76 -3.61 11.14 -7.27
C LEU A 76 -4.29 12.42 -7.78
N ARG A 77 -3.94 12.84 -9.01
CA ARG A 77 -4.58 13.97 -9.70
C ARG A 77 -5.26 13.49 -10.98
N LYS A 78 -6.47 13.99 -11.27
CA LYS A 78 -7.07 13.86 -12.60
C LYS A 78 -6.45 14.92 -13.51
N PHE A 79 -5.95 14.50 -14.66
CA PHE A 79 -5.46 15.38 -15.74
C PHE A 79 -6.59 15.65 -16.74
#